data_AF-C0VMW0-F1
#
_entry.id   AF-C0VMW0-F1
#
_cell.length_a   1.000
_cell.length_b   1.000
_cell.length_c   1.000
_cell.angle_alpha   90.00
_cell.angle_beta   90.00
_cell.angle_gamma   90.00
#
_symmetry.space_group_name_H-M   'P 1'
#
loop_
_entity.id
_entity.type
_entity.pdbx_description
1 polymer ?
#
loop_
_entity_poly.entity_id
_entity_poly.type
_entity_poly.pdbx_seq_one_letter_code
_entity_poly.pdbx_strand_id
1 'polypeptide(L)'
;MQKRGRQIRLFYVDGQHNGIVRAELMNWTGYVYAAPRASLKQLLEKEDAYGSGIYFLISKSQELEGRYSVYVGETVNGIQRMQHHDY
;
A
#
# COMPACT_ATOMS: atom_id res chain seq x y z
N MET A 1 -14.34 24.82 13.42
CA MET A 1 -13.11 25.11 12.65
C MET A 1 -13.22 24.46 11.28
N GLN A 2 -13.04 25.21 10.19
CA GLN A 2 -12.97 24.64 8.84
C GLN A 2 -11.68 23.82 8.70
N LYS A 3 -11.77 22.56 8.27
CA LYS A 3 -10.59 21.74 7.97
C LYS A 3 -9.96 22.25 6.67
N ARG A 4 -8.72 22.73 6.73
CA ARG A 4 -7.95 23.14 5.55
C ARG A 4 -7.56 21.90 4.74
N GLY A 5 -7.66 21.97 3.42
CA GLY A 5 -7.20 20.90 2.52
C GLY A 5 -5.70 20.63 2.69
N ARG A 6 -5.28 19.39 2.44
CA ARG A 6 -3.87 18.98 2.42
C ARG A 6 -3.53 18.40 1.06
N GLN A 7 -2.27 18.56 0.64
CA GLN A 7 -1.78 18.04 -0.63
C GLN A 7 -1.06 16.71 -0.42
N ILE A 8 -1.41 15.72 -1.25
CA ILE A 8 -0.73 14.45 -1.36
C ILE A 8 0.22 14.52 -2.57
N ARG A 9 1.44 14.03 -2.41
CA ARG A 9 2.39 13.83 -3.50
C ARG A 9 2.39 12.36 -3.88
N LEU A 10 2.12 12.07 -5.15
CA LEU A 10 2.24 10.73 -5.71
C LEU A 10 3.56 10.61 -6.47
N PHE A 11 4.23 9.49 -6.28
CA PHE A 11 5.45 9.12 -6.99
C PHE A 11 5.27 7.73 -7.60
N TYR A 12 5.27 7.68 -8.93
CA TYR A 12 5.22 6.43 -9.68
C TYR A 12 6.64 5.88 -9.78
N VAL A 13 6.93 4.84 -9.01
CA VAL A 13 8.28 4.28 -8.86
C VAL A 13 8.87 3.88 -10.21
N ASP A 14 8.05 3.25 -11.05
CA ASP A 14 8.46 2.74 -12.37
C ASP A 14 8.08 3.70 -13.51
N GLY A 15 7.56 4.89 -13.18
CA GLY A 15 7.00 5.84 -14.16
C GLY A 15 5.68 5.40 -14.81
N GLN A 16 5.17 4.21 -14.48
CA GLN A 16 3.93 3.64 -15.00
C GLN A 16 2.77 3.80 -14.02
N HIS A 17 1.58 4.13 -14.51
CA HIS A 17 0.40 4.33 -13.68
C HIS A 17 -0.13 3.03 -13.02
N ASN A 18 0.26 1.87 -13.56
CA ASN A 18 -0.13 0.55 -13.08
C ASN A 18 0.99 -0.14 -12.27
N GLY A 19 2.10 0.54 -11.98
CA GLY A 19 3.21 0.02 -11.19
C GLY A 19 3.10 0.35 -9.71
N ILE A 20 4.24 0.37 -9.01
CA ILE A 20 4.27 0.78 -7.61
C ILE A 20 4.09 2.30 -7.51
N VAL A 21 3.15 2.73 -6.67
CA VAL A 21 2.91 4.14 -6.34
C VAL A 21 3.22 4.36 -4.88
N ARG A 22 4.07 5.36 -4.60
CA ARG A 22 4.29 5.91 -3.26
C ARG A 22 3.52 7.20 -3.10
N ALA A 23 2.81 7.35 -1.99
CA ALA A 23 2.09 8.56 -1.64
C ALA A 23 2.59 9.15 -0.32
N GLU A 24 2.74 10.47 -0.29
CA GLU A 24 3.24 11.24 0.85
C GLU A 24 2.34 12.44 1.12
N LEU A 25 2.24 12.83 2.38
CA LEU A 25 1.49 14.00 2.80
C LEU A 25 2.46 15.06 3.33
N MET A 26 2.36 16.30 2.83
CA MET A 26 3.29 17.34 3.27
C MET A 26 3.22 17.55 4.79
N ASN A 27 4.39 17.66 5.41
CA ASN A 27 4.59 17.83 6.86
C ASN A 27 4.06 16.65 7.70
N TRP A 28 4.04 15.44 7.17
CA TRP A 28 3.79 14.21 7.91
C TRP A 28 4.86 13.16 7.58
N THR A 29 5.36 12.49 8.61
CA THR A 29 6.36 11.43 8.45
C THR A 29 5.67 10.10 8.22
N GLY A 30 5.85 9.56 7.02
CA GLY A 30 5.40 8.22 6.65
C GLY A 30 5.13 8.13 5.15
N TYR A 31 4.98 6.90 4.68
CA TYR A 31 4.72 6.59 3.28
C TYR A 31 3.50 5.68 3.18
N VAL A 32 2.73 5.87 2.12
CA VAL A 32 1.71 4.90 1.70
C VAL A 32 2.15 4.29 0.39
N TYR A 33 2.17 2.96 0.35
CA TYR A 33 2.48 2.21 -0.85
C TYR A 33 1.23 1.54 -1.40
N ALA A 34 1.04 1.67 -2.72
CA ALA A 34 0.08 0.90 -3.49
C ALA A 34 0.81 0.20 -4.62
N ALA A 35 0.59 -1.10 -4.77
CA ALA A 35 1.24 -1.90 -5.80
C ALA A 35 0.30 -3.01 -6.27
N PRO A 36 0.34 -3.39 -7.57
CA PRO A 36 -0.22 -4.65 -8.00
C PRO A 36 0.46 -5.81 -7.26
N ARG A 37 -0.28 -6.90 -7.08
CA ARG A 37 0.24 -8.09 -6.42
C ARG A 37 1.48 -8.67 -7.10
N ALA A 38 1.54 -8.61 -8.43
CA ALA A 38 2.71 -9.03 -9.21
C ALA A 38 4.00 -8.25 -8.85
N SER A 39 3.86 -7.01 -8.36
CA SER A 39 4.98 -6.15 -7.97
C SER A 39 5.33 -6.25 -6.49
N LEU A 40 4.71 -7.16 -5.72
CA LEU A 40 4.97 -7.31 -4.29
C LEU A 40 6.45 -7.56 -4.00
N LYS A 41 7.12 -8.41 -4.80
CA LYS A 41 8.56 -8.68 -4.66
C LYS A 41 9.41 -7.41 -4.79
N GLN A 42 9.12 -6.58 -5.78
CA GLN A 42 9.82 -5.32 -5.98
C GLN A 42 9.51 -4.30 -4.87
N LEU A 43 8.28 -4.32 -4.34
CA LEU A 43 7.92 -3.49 -3.20
C LEU A 43 8.71 -3.88 -1.94
N LEU A 44 8.91 -5.18 -1.71
CA LEU A 44 9.71 -5.73 -0.62
C LEU A 44 11.17 -5.29 -0.65
N GLU A 45 11.73 -4.96 -1.80
CA GLU A 45 13.12 -4.48 -1.87
C GLU A 45 13.29 -3.02 -1.40
N LYS A 46 12.19 -2.32 -1.09
CA LYS A 46 12.24 -0.91 -0.68
C LYS A 46 12.43 -0.74 0.82
N GLU A 47 13.61 -0.28 1.21
CA GLU A 47 13.97 -0.02 2.62
C GLU A 47 12.99 0.90 3.35
N ASP A 48 12.43 1.91 2.67
CA ASP A 48 11.44 2.83 3.23
C ASP A 48 10.02 2.22 3.36
N ALA A 49 9.81 1.01 2.85
CA ALA A 49 8.62 0.19 3.12
C ALA A 49 8.77 -0.67 4.39
N TYR A 50 9.93 -0.62 5.05
CA TYR A 50 10.17 -1.30 6.32
C TYR A 50 9.90 -0.37 7.50
N GLY A 51 8.81 -0.65 8.20
CA GLY A 51 8.40 0.08 9.40
C GLY A 51 7.08 -0.45 9.95
N SER A 52 6.66 0.08 11.08
CA SER A 52 5.33 -0.22 11.63
C SER A 52 4.25 0.40 10.75
N GLY A 53 3.19 -0.36 10.46
CA GLY A 53 2.14 0.11 9.59
C GLY A 53 0.97 -0.86 9.45
N ILE A 54 0.01 -0.43 8.62
CA ILE A 54 -1.17 -1.20 8.26
C ILE A 54 -1.12 -1.44 6.76
N TYR A 55 -1.52 -2.63 6.32
CA TYR A 55 -1.63 -2.96 4.90
C TYR A 55 -3.00 -3.55 4.57
N PHE A 56 -3.37 -3.39 3.31
CA PHE A 56 -4.62 -3.88 2.73
C PHE A 56 -4.29 -4.84 1.59
N LEU A 57 -4.82 -6.06 1.64
CA LEU A 57 -4.82 -6.98 0.50
C LEU A 57 -6.24 -7.04 -0.06
N ILE A 58 -6.40 -6.59 -1.30
CA ILE A 58 -7.70 -6.47 -1.96
C ILE A 58 -7.80 -7.58 -3.01
N SER A 59 -8.84 -8.39 -2.94
CA SER A 59 -9.16 -9.44 -3.91
C SER A 59 -10.62 -9.36 -4.32
N LYS A 60 -10.98 -10.00 -5.44
CA LYS A 60 -12.40 -10.15 -5.79
C LYS A 60 -13.05 -11.10 -4.79
N SER A 61 -14.27 -10.77 -4.34
CA SER A 61 -15.03 -11.65 -3.46
C SER A 61 -15.40 -12.93 -4.20
N GLN A 62 -15.17 -14.07 -3.55
CA GLN A 62 -15.59 -15.38 -4.05
C GLN A 62 -17.08 -15.65 -3.75
N GLU A 63 -17.65 -14.98 -2.75
CA GLU A 63 -19.02 -15.21 -2.28
C GLU A 63 -20.04 -14.23 -2.88
N LEU A 64 -19.60 -13.00 -3.19
CA LEU A 64 -20.47 -11.93 -3.66
C LEU A 64 -19.96 -11.36 -4.98
N GLU A 65 -20.63 -11.70 -6.08
CA GLU A 65 -20.27 -11.22 -7.42
C GLU A 65 -20.26 -9.69 -7.48
N GLY A 66 -19.23 -9.12 -8.14
CA GLY A 66 -19.04 -7.68 -8.26
C GLY A 66 -18.53 -6.97 -6.99
N ARG A 67 -18.24 -7.71 -5.89
CA ARG A 67 -17.65 -7.13 -4.67
C ARG A 67 -16.18 -7.48 -4.49
N TYR A 68 -15.52 -6.70 -3.64
CA TYR A 68 -14.14 -6.95 -3.20
C TYR A 68 -14.11 -7.47 -1.77
N SER A 69 -13.23 -8.42 -1.51
CA SER A 69 -12.82 -8.81 -0.17
C SER A 69 -11.53 -8.06 0.18
N VAL A 70 -11.44 -7.53 1.39
CA VAL A 70 -10.26 -6.80 1.86
C VAL A 70 -9.76 -7.43 3.15
N TYR A 71 -8.54 -7.94 3.12
CA TYR A 71 -7.81 -8.31 4.33
C TYR A 71 -7.04 -7.10 4.85
N VAL A 72 -7.18 -6.81 6.14
CA VAL A 72 -6.47 -5.73 6.82
C VAL A 72 -5.51 -6.35 7.83
N GLY A 73 -4.22 -6.02 7.70
CA GLY A 73 -3.18 -6.50 8.58
C GLY A 73 -2.36 -5.36 9.17
N GLU A 74 -1.88 -5.56 10.39
CA GLU A 74 -0.85 -4.73 11.01
C GLU A 74 0.51 -5.42 10.88
N THR A 75 1.58 -4.62 10.79
CA THR A 75 2.96 -5.10 10.85
C THR A 75 3.82 -4.12 11.64
N VAL A 76 4.83 -4.65 12.33
CA VAL A 76 5.84 -3.87 13.09
C VAL A 76 7.20 -3.93 12.39
N ASN A 77 7.42 -4.96 11.55
CA ASN A 77 8.66 -5.21 10.81
C ASN A 77 8.49 -4.98 9.30
N GLY A 78 7.61 -4.04 8.91
CA GLY A 78 7.39 -3.71 7.51
C GLY A 78 6.58 -4.73 6.72
N ILE A 79 6.62 -4.60 5.40
CA ILE A 79 5.79 -5.34 4.46
C ILE A 79 6.14 -6.84 4.33
N GLN A 80 7.16 -7.36 5.02
CA GLN A 80 7.50 -8.78 5.01
C GLN A 80 6.35 -9.69 5.44
N ARG A 81 5.48 -9.22 6.36
CA ARG A 81 4.30 -9.99 6.77
C ARG A 81 3.33 -10.23 5.60
N MET A 82 3.32 -9.36 4.59
CA MET A 82 2.47 -9.52 3.41
C MET A 82 2.82 -10.79 2.61
N GLN A 83 4.09 -11.23 2.61
CA GLN A 83 4.50 -12.49 1.97
C GLN A 83 3.80 -13.72 2.56
N HIS A 84 3.53 -13.69 3.87
CA HIS A 84 2.89 -14.80 4.58
C HIS A 84 1.38 -14.88 4.32
N HIS A 85 0.80 -13.85 3.69
CA HIS A 85 -0.60 -13.78 3.29
C HIS A 85 -0.74 -13.71 1.76
N ASP A 86 0.33 -14.00 1.02
CA ASP A 86 0.35 -14.08 -0.45
C ASP A 86 -0.26 -15.42 -0.96
N TYR A 87 -1.46 -15.79 -0.48
CA TYR A 87 -2.26 -16.90 -1.01
C TYR A 87 -3.28 -16.44 -2.05
#